data_AF-A0A378IBS1-F1
#
_entry.id   AF-A0A378IBS1-F1
#
_cell.length_a   1.000
_cell.length_b   1.000
_cell.length_c   1.000
_cell.angle_alpha   90.00
_cell.angle_beta   90.00
_cell.angle_gamma   90.00
#
_symmetry.space_group_name_H-M   'P 1'
#
loop_
_entity.id
_entity.type
_entity.pdbx_description
1 polymer ?
#
loop_
_entity_poly.entity_id
_entity_poly.type
_entity_poly.pdbx_seq_one_letter_code
_entity_poly.pdbx_strand_id
1 'polypeptide(L)'
;MESFSQIQELLRQDKQKEDKTSPDNRPLCMVFKQKLTDSPQAPYLDFEDELRNKVDGSWLIRESGQTGMISLSYKLGGRIDHKRFVYIGKKWKVVDYKRIAEFSKKPFEAQTKETMVNELIDSLLKIIFEKLPLTPSGMLLPLETQASAEESYYHSGPYIVLQHKLSPIQKVYDKPLDALANSIEVIKKIRQNLDTQQEMSVVKSLKEYENFSLPPRELLNAALNQAKPYREGTAKLMKDIFAQWLEVNKLGTDLFCPVTLDLFDEPYVLTSGKVVNASAWHGINQHRSECPLTRTPIVHQPEHVKGYRRKLAEALMQFYDMIKEYQLSLKNSDNLVLEDDLEKAEDPAFRY
;
A
#
# COMPACT_ATOMS: atom_id res chain seq x y z
N MET A 1 -29.77 -9.18 29.95
CA MET A 1 -29.96 -8.59 28.62
C MET A 1 -30.05 -7.08 28.82
N GLU A 2 -28.93 -6.38 28.68
CA GLU A 2 -28.90 -4.92 28.74
C GLU A 2 -29.53 -4.38 27.45
N SER A 3 -30.39 -3.37 27.56
CA SER A 3 -31.21 -2.90 26.44
C SER A 3 -30.36 -2.09 25.47
N PHE A 4 -30.63 -2.23 24.17
CA PHE A 4 -29.96 -1.51 23.07
C PHE A 4 -29.91 0.03 23.29
N SER A 5 -30.86 0.57 24.05
CA SER A 5 -30.89 1.97 24.50
C SER A 5 -29.79 2.35 25.49
N GLN A 6 -29.36 1.44 26.38
CA GLN A 6 -28.25 1.69 27.31
C GLN A 6 -26.90 1.72 26.58
N ILE A 7 -26.74 0.90 25.54
CA ILE A 7 -25.55 0.91 24.66
C ILE A 7 -25.48 2.21 23.85
N GLN A 8 -26.62 2.70 23.34
CA GLN A 8 -26.67 3.98 22.62
C GLN A 8 -26.43 5.19 23.54
N GLU A 9 -26.86 5.14 24.79
CA GLU A 9 -26.62 6.20 25.78
C GLU A 9 -25.14 6.25 26.21
N LEU A 10 -24.49 5.08 26.38
CA LEU A 10 -23.05 4.97 26.64
C LEU A 10 -22.21 5.53 25.47
N LEU A 11 -22.58 5.20 24.22
CA LEU A 11 -21.93 5.73 23.02
C LEU A 11 -22.10 7.26 22.86
N ARG A 12 -23.18 7.83 23.41
CA ARG A 12 -23.43 9.28 23.41
C ARG A 12 -22.63 10.00 24.48
N GLN A 13 -22.48 9.39 25.66
CA GLN A 13 -21.66 9.93 26.75
C GLN A 13 -20.16 9.88 26.43
N ASP A 14 -19.71 8.88 25.66
CA ASP A 14 -18.33 8.83 25.16
C ASP A 14 -18.04 9.94 24.12
N LYS A 15 -18.98 10.26 23.23
CA LYS A 15 -18.85 11.38 22.28
C LYS A 15 -18.77 12.76 22.95
N GLN A 16 -19.31 12.92 24.15
CA GLN A 16 -19.32 14.21 24.86
C GLN A 16 -18.13 14.39 25.82
N LYS A 17 -17.31 13.35 26.04
CA LYS A 17 -16.10 13.41 26.87
C LYS A 17 -14.78 13.55 26.10
N GLU A 18 -14.82 13.56 24.76
CA GLU A 18 -13.60 13.65 23.92
C GLU A 18 -12.96 15.04 23.85
N ASP A 19 -13.61 16.10 24.34
CA ASP A 19 -13.02 17.43 24.42
C ASP A 19 -12.55 17.74 25.84
N LYS A 20 -11.32 17.33 26.16
CA LYS A 20 -10.30 18.11 26.91
C LYS A 20 -9.11 17.22 27.29
N THR A 21 -7.95 17.58 26.73
CA THR A 21 -6.58 17.18 27.13
C THR A 21 -6.28 15.68 27.15
N SER A 22 -5.70 15.15 26.05
CA SER A 22 -5.03 13.84 26.05
C SER A 22 -3.65 13.93 25.42
N PRO A 23 -2.60 13.34 26.04
CA PRO A 23 -1.24 13.36 25.50
C PRO A 23 -1.03 12.25 24.43
N ASP A 24 -0.34 12.66 23.36
CA ASP A 24 0.37 11.89 22.31
C ASP A 24 -0.35 10.88 21.39
N ASN A 25 -0.81 11.38 20.24
CA ASN A 25 -1.09 10.62 19.00
C ASN A 25 0.20 10.30 18.23
N ARG A 26 1.12 9.54 18.81
CA ARG A 26 2.40 9.25 18.14
C ARG A 26 2.26 8.16 17.07
N PRO A 27 2.83 8.35 15.87
CA PRO A 27 2.83 7.32 14.84
C PRO A 27 3.71 6.14 15.27
N LEU A 28 3.22 4.92 15.02
CA LEU A 28 4.01 3.69 15.12
C LEU A 28 5.21 3.78 14.17
N CYS A 29 6.33 3.14 14.47
CA CYS A 29 7.46 3.00 13.55
C CYS A 29 8.13 1.66 13.82
N MET A 30 8.09 0.73 12.86
CA MET A 30 8.69 -0.60 12.98
C MET A 30 9.75 -0.78 11.89
N VAL A 31 10.84 -1.48 12.23
CA VAL A 31 12.00 -1.67 11.35
C VAL A 31 11.89 -3.04 10.66
N PHE A 32 11.99 -3.03 9.33
CA PHE A 32 12.13 -4.24 8.53
C PHE A 32 13.55 -4.81 8.66
N LYS A 33 13.70 -6.15 8.64
CA LYS A 33 15.01 -6.83 8.57
C LYS A 33 15.81 -6.41 7.33
N GLN A 34 17.10 -6.69 7.29
CA GLN A 34 17.99 -6.24 6.19
C GLN A 34 17.58 -6.75 4.81
N LYS A 35 17.06 -7.97 4.70
CA LYS A 35 16.63 -8.63 3.46
C LYS A 35 15.27 -9.27 3.63
N LEU A 36 14.36 -9.14 2.67
CA LEU A 36 13.04 -9.78 2.73
C LEU A 36 13.11 -11.24 2.28
N THR A 37 13.95 -11.50 1.29
CA THR A 37 14.13 -12.82 0.67
C THR A 37 15.55 -13.34 0.89
N ASP A 38 15.74 -14.65 0.71
CA ASP A 38 17.07 -15.27 0.73
C ASP A 38 17.83 -15.06 -0.60
N SER A 39 17.37 -14.15 -1.45
CA SER A 39 17.97 -13.85 -2.73
C SER A 39 19.43 -13.40 -2.57
N PRO A 40 20.34 -13.85 -3.47
CA PRO A 40 21.72 -13.37 -3.50
C PRO A 40 21.83 -11.90 -3.94
N GLN A 41 20.73 -11.29 -4.39
CA GLN A 41 20.69 -9.90 -4.80
C GLN A 41 21.00 -8.92 -3.66
N ALA A 42 21.33 -7.68 -4.06
CA ALA A 42 21.60 -6.62 -3.12
C ALA A 42 20.34 -6.33 -2.27
N PRO A 43 20.47 -6.21 -0.93
CA PRO A 43 19.31 -6.12 -0.03
C PRO A 43 18.32 -5.00 -0.35
N TYR A 44 18.73 -3.92 -1.01
CA TYR A 44 17.83 -2.80 -1.32
C TYR A 44 16.82 -3.15 -2.44
N LEU A 45 17.16 -4.09 -3.33
CA LEU A 45 16.31 -4.50 -4.45
C LEU A 45 15.03 -5.19 -3.97
N ASP A 46 15.11 -6.01 -2.90
CA ASP A 46 13.94 -6.61 -2.26
C ASP A 46 12.89 -5.54 -1.87
N PHE A 47 13.36 -4.38 -1.41
CA PHE A 47 12.48 -3.29 -1.00
C PHE A 47 12.06 -2.38 -2.15
N GLU A 48 12.85 -2.33 -3.23
CA GLU A 48 12.37 -1.74 -4.48
C GLU A 48 11.20 -2.54 -5.01
N ASP A 49 11.29 -3.87 -5.03
CA ASP A 49 10.20 -4.71 -5.49
C ASP A 49 8.97 -4.63 -4.57
N GLU A 50 9.16 -4.58 -3.24
CA GLU A 50 8.08 -4.35 -2.29
C GLU A 50 7.38 -3.00 -2.52
N LEU A 51 8.12 -1.93 -2.83
CA LEU A 51 7.55 -0.58 -3.02
C LEU A 51 7.03 -0.31 -4.43
N ARG A 52 7.48 -1.06 -5.44
CA ARG A 52 7.21 -0.83 -6.87
C ARG A 52 5.73 -0.61 -7.16
N ASN A 53 4.88 -1.44 -6.56
CA ASN A 53 3.44 -1.45 -6.81
C ASN A 53 2.62 -0.78 -5.68
N LYS A 54 3.27 -0.09 -4.73
CA LYS A 54 2.59 0.64 -3.65
C LYS A 54 2.23 2.06 -4.05
N VAL A 55 1.34 2.71 -3.28
CA VAL A 55 0.95 4.11 -3.47
C VAL A 55 2.16 5.05 -3.48
N ASP A 56 2.12 6.10 -4.30
CA ASP A 56 3.10 7.19 -4.18
C ASP A 56 3.01 7.83 -2.79
N GLY A 57 4.16 8.15 -2.20
CA GLY A 57 4.27 8.55 -0.79
C GLY A 57 4.36 7.36 0.18
N SER A 58 4.39 6.12 -0.31
CA SER A 58 4.72 4.92 0.48
C SER A 58 6.17 4.93 0.95
N TRP A 59 6.42 4.55 2.20
CA TRP A 59 7.76 4.47 2.74
C TRP A 59 7.89 3.44 3.87
N LEU A 60 9.10 2.97 4.11
CA LEU A 60 9.41 2.04 5.20
C LEU A 60 10.82 2.27 5.74
N ILE A 61 11.03 1.90 6.99
CA ILE A 61 12.32 1.91 7.65
C ILE A 61 12.83 0.47 7.77
N ARG A 62 14.10 0.25 7.45
CA ARG A 62 14.73 -1.07 7.45
C ARG A 62 16.16 -1.02 7.94
N GLU A 63 16.68 -2.16 8.35
CA GLU A 63 18.10 -2.33 8.62
C GLU A 63 18.91 -1.96 7.38
N SER A 64 19.98 -1.19 7.59
CA SER A 64 20.93 -0.93 6.51
C SER A 64 21.86 -2.13 6.36
N GLY A 65 22.26 -2.42 5.13
CA GLY A 65 23.36 -3.37 4.89
C GLY A 65 24.74 -2.83 5.28
N GLN A 66 24.79 -1.75 6.05
CA GLN A 66 25.97 -1.13 6.61
C GLN A 66 25.78 -1.08 8.12
N THR A 67 26.71 -1.69 8.86
CA THR A 67 26.64 -1.77 10.31
C THR A 67 26.46 -0.37 10.92
N GLY A 68 25.45 -0.25 11.78
CA GLY A 68 25.12 0.95 12.51
C GLY A 68 24.46 2.09 11.75
N MET A 69 23.91 1.79 10.58
CA MET A 69 23.02 2.68 9.86
C MET A 69 21.63 2.08 9.77
N ILE A 70 20.64 2.95 9.62
CA ILE A 70 19.27 2.58 9.27
C ILE A 70 18.94 3.16 7.89
N SER A 71 18.14 2.45 7.11
CA SER A 71 17.76 2.87 5.77
C SER A 71 16.27 3.19 5.74
N LEU A 72 15.92 4.32 5.13
CA LEU A 72 14.58 4.63 4.67
C LEU A 72 14.50 4.25 3.19
N SER A 73 13.51 3.45 2.81
CA SER A 73 13.11 3.24 1.42
C SER A 73 11.76 3.94 1.19
N TYR A 74 11.59 4.65 0.08
CA TYR A 74 10.34 5.37 -0.20
C TYR A 74 10.07 5.49 -1.70
N LYS A 75 8.80 5.64 -2.06
CA LYS A 75 8.32 5.89 -3.43
C LYS A 75 7.77 7.32 -3.55
N LEU A 76 8.32 8.12 -4.47
CA LEU A 76 7.87 9.47 -4.78
C LEU A 76 7.95 9.73 -6.30
N GLY A 77 6.89 10.29 -6.88
CA GLY A 77 6.80 10.54 -8.32
C GLY A 77 7.00 9.26 -9.16
N GLY A 78 6.57 8.11 -8.66
CA GLY A 78 6.75 6.81 -9.32
C GLY A 78 8.17 6.26 -9.29
N ARG A 79 9.12 6.94 -8.63
CA ARG A 79 10.50 6.48 -8.43
C ARG A 79 10.70 5.98 -7.02
N ILE A 80 11.54 4.97 -6.87
CA ILE A 80 11.92 4.41 -5.57
C ILE A 80 13.31 4.90 -5.24
N ASP A 81 13.46 5.48 -4.06
CA ASP A 81 14.72 6.01 -3.56
C ASP A 81 15.03 5.46 -2.18
N HIS A 82 16.31 5.53 -1.81
CA HIS A 82 16.79 5.11 -0.49
C HIS A 82 17.64 6.20 0.15
N LYS A 83 17.40 6.46 1.45
CA LYS A 83 18.26 7.33 2.26
C LYS A 83 18.76 6.58 3.49
N ARG A 84 20.06 6.71 3.77
CA ARG A 84 20.67 6.14 4.97
C ARG A 84 20.79 7.18 6.06
N PHE A 85 20.61 6.75 7.29
CA PHE A 85 20.73 7.57 8.49
C PHE A 85 21.67 6.92 9.47
N VAL A 86 22.46 7.75 10.15
CA VAL A 86 23.35 7.32 11.23
C VAL A 86 23.14 8.25 12.42
N TYR A 87 23.14 7.69 13.63
CA TYR A 87 23.02 8.45 14.86
C TYR A 87 24.40 8.67 15.48
N ILE A 88 24.91 9.91 15.43
CA ILE A 88 26.26 10.24 15.91
C ILE A 88 26.22 11.56 16.64
N GLY A 89 26.82 11.61 17.84
CA GLY A 89 26.90 12.83 18.64
C GLY A 89 25.51 13.34 19.02
N LYS A 90 24.61 12.41 19.40
CA LYS A 90 23.21 12.68 19.79
C LYS A 90 22.34 13.33 18.70
N LYS A 91 22.70 13.14 17.42
CA LYS A 91 21.94 13.68 16.28
C LYS A 91 21.91 12.68 15.14
N TRP A 92 20.77 12.59 14.47
CA TRP A 92 20.69 11.88 13.20
C TRP A 92 21.31 12.68 12.07
N LYS A 93 22.08 11.98 11.24
CA LYS A 93 22.65 12.53 10.01
C LYS A 93 22.26 11.66 8.84
N VAL A 94 21.92 12.31 7.73
CA VAL A 94 21.72 11.64 6.45
C VAL A 94 23.10 11.30 5.89
N VAL A 95 23.31 10.05 5.52
CA VAL A 95 24.56 9.55 4.96
C VAL A 95 24.42 9.40 3.46
N ASP A 96 25.20 10.20 2.72
CA ASP A 96 25.37 10.03 1.28
C ASP A 96 26.30 8.85 0.98
N TYR A 97 26.16 8.23 -0.20
CA TYR A 97 26.91 7.04 -0.60
C TYR A 97 28.43 7.27 -0.50
N LYS A 98 28.90 8.47 -0.85
CA LYS A 98 30.32 8.85 -0.80
C LYS A 98 30.90 8.85 0.61
N ARG A 99 30.05 8.95 1.64
CA ARG A 99 30.45 9.10 3.04
C ARG A 99 30.18 7.84 3.87
N ILE A 100 29.69 6.76 3.27
CA ILE A 100 29.42 5.52 4.01
C ILE A 100 30.69 5.04 4.73
N ALA A 101 31.84 5.04 4.05
CA ALA A 101 33.12 4.59 4.60
C ALA A 101 33.64 5.46 5.77
N GLU A 102 33.23 6.73 5.85
CA GLU A 102 33.58 7.66 6.94
C GLU A 102 32.86 7.25 8.23
N PHE A 103 31.62 6.77 8.12
CA PHE A 103 30.72 6.48 9.23
C PHE A 103 30.67 5.00 9.61
N SER A 104 30.97 4.08 8.68
CA SER A 104 30.94 2.63 8.91
C SER A 104 32.03 2.11 9.85
N LYS A 105 32.98 2.95 10.25
CA LYS A 105 34.06 2.62 11.19
C LYS A 105 33.68 2.84 12.66
N LYS A 106 32.50 3.40 12.93
CA LYS A 106 32.00 3.60 14.29
C LYS A 106 30.83 2.64 14.52
N PRO A 107 30.89 1.74 15.51
CA PRO A 107 29.75 0.89 15.82
C PRO A 107 28.56 1.78 16.15
N PHE A 108 27.36 1.29 15.84
CA PHE A 108 26.17 1.81 16.50
C PHE A 108 26.39 1.59 17.98
N GLU A 109 26.58 2.67 18.73
CA GLU A 109 26.46 2.59 20.17
C GLU A 109 24.97 2.34 20.44
N ALA A 110 24.61 1.06 20.54
CA ALA A 110 23.32 0.64 21.05
C ALA A 110 23.19 1.25 22.45
N GLN A 111 22.45 2.35 22.51
CA GLN A 111 22.27 3.09 23.74
C GLN A 111 21.47 2.20 24.70
N THR A 112 22.06 1.94 25.87
CA THR A 112 21.47 1.12 26.95
C THR A 112 20.04 1.54 27.28
N LYS A 113 19.26 0.65 27.91
CA LYS A 113 17.88 0.87 28.41
C LYS A 113 17.65 2.23 29.08
N GLU A 114 18.68 2.78 29.73
CA GLU A 114 18.65 4.04 30.49
C GLU A 114 18.79 5.31 29.62
N THR A 115 19.25 5.16 28.39
CA THR A 115 19.45 6.22 27.38
C THR A 115 18.46 6.14 26.23
N MET A 116 17.62 5.11 26.20
CA MET A 116 16.61 4.94 25.17
C MET A 116 15.40 5.83 25.43
N VAL A 117 15.38 6.97 24.78
CA VAL A 117 14.25 7.90 24.84
C VAL A 117 13.45 7.77 23.56
N ASN A 118 12.13 7.76 23.67
CA ASN A 118 11.17 7.94 22.57
C ASN A 118 11.61 9.06 21.58
N GLU A 119 12.32 10.07 22.10
CA GLU A 119 13.00 11.15 21.37
C GLU A 119 13.93 10.70 20.23
N LEU A 120 14.54 9.51 20.29
CA LEU A 120 15.49 9.07 19.25
C LEU A 120 14.77 8.77 17.92
N ILE A 121 13.59 8.14 17.93
CA ILE A 121 12.81 7.98 16.71
C ILE A 121 11.96 9.16 16.40
N ASP A 122 11.42 9.84 17.41
CA ASP A 122 10.71 11.08 17.16
C ASP A 122 11.63 12.09 16.45
N SER A 123 12.92 12.14 16.81
CA SER A 123 13.92 12.94 16.10
C SER A 123 14.29 12.39 14.72
N LEU A 124 14.30 11.07 14.50
CA LEU A 124 14.48 10.50 13.15
C LEU A 124 13.29 10.85 12.24
N LEU A 125 12.08 10.58 12.69
CA LEU A 125 10.83 10.85 11.98
C LEU A 125 10.67 12.34 11.70
N LYS A 126 11.00 13.19 12.68
CA LYS A 126 11.06 14.65 12.47
C LYS A 126 11.99 15.01 11.33
N ILE A 127 13.20 14.44 11.29
CA ILE A 127 14.15 14.70 10.19
C ILE A 127 13.66 14.14 8.85
N ILE A 128 12.96 13.00 8.85
CA ILE A 128 12.35 12.44 7.64
C ILE A 128 11.29 13.41 7.12
N PHE A 129 10.33 13.82 7.94
CA PHE A 129 9.21 14.69 7.54
C PHE A 129 9.64 16.14 7.24
N GLU A 130 10.72 16.64 7.85
CA GLU A 130 11.31 17.93 7.50
C GLU A 130 12.01 17.91 6.13
N LYS A 131 12.56 16.76 5.72
CA LYS A 131 13.38 16.65 4.49
C LYS A 131 12.68 16.01 3.30
N LEU A 132 11.57 15.33 3.53
CA LEU A 132 10.85 14.57 2.52
C LEU A 132 9.35 14.85 2.64
N PRO A 133 8.62 14.96 1.52
CA PRO A 133 7.16 15.14 1.52
C PRO A 133 6.44 13.81 1.83
N LEU A 134 6.85 13.13 2.91
CA LEU A 134 6.26 11.87 3.38
C LEU A 134 5.28 12.14 4.52
N THR A 135 4.28 11.28 4.68
CA THR A 135 3.28 11.39 5.75
C THR A 135 3.26 10.11 6.58
N PRO A 136 2.90 10.18 7.88
CA PRO A 136 2.77 8.97 8.71
C PRO A 136 1.86 7.89 8.12
N SER A 137 0.81 8.29 7.40
CA SER A 137 -0.13 7.37 6.75
C SER A 137 0.47 6.57 5.59
N GLY A 138 1.57 7.04 4.99
CA GLY A 138 2.28 6.33 3.93
C GLY A 138 3.27 5.29 4.44
N MET A 139 3.39 5.11 5.75
CA MET A 139 4.36 4.18 6.32
C MET A 139 3.87 2.74 6.24
N LEU A 140 4.65 1.86 5.60
CA LEU A 140 4.44 0.42 5.64
C LEU A 140 4.93 -0.15 6.95
N LEU A 141 4.18 -1.10 7.49
CA LEU A 141 4.54 -1.84 8.69
C LEU A 141 5.01 -3.25 8.31
N PRO A 142 6.15 -3.74 8.85
CA PRO A 142 6.60 -5.09 8.59
C PRO A 142 5.61 -6.10 9.14
N LEU A 143 5.39 -7.16 8.35
CA LEU A 143 4.87 -8.41 8.88
C LEU A 143 5.85 -9.01 9.88
N GLU A 144 5.39 -9.94 10.70
CA GLU A 144 6.24 -10.55 11.74
C GLU A 144 7.49 -11.20 11.15
N THR A 145 7.36 -11.84 9.98
CA THR A 145 8.46 -12.47 9.23
C THR A 145 9.40 -11.49 8.55
N GLN A 146 8.98 -10.23 8.43
CA GLN A 146 9.72 -9.14 7.81
C GLN A 146 10.32 -8.20 8.85
N ALA A 147 9.97 -8.35 10.13
CA ALA A 147 10.46 -7.52 11.21
C ALA A 147 11.89 -7.90 11.61
N SER A 148 12.57 -6.95 12.25
CA SER A 148 14.02 -6.89 12.36
C SER A 148 14.80 -8.00 13.08
N ALA A 149 14.34 -8.83 14.02
CA ALA A 149 15.17 -9.60 14.99
C ALA A 149 16.30 -8.88 15.80
N GLU A 150 16.95 -7.82 15.31
CA GLU A 150 18.08 -7.14 15.97
C GLU A 150 17.65 -6.36 17.21
N GLU A 151 18.09 -6.83 18.39
CA GLU A 151 17.66 -6.39 19.72
C GLU A 151 17.80 -4.90 19.96
N SER A 152 18.76 -4.22 19.32
CA SER A 152 18.90 -2.77 19.39
C SER A 152 17.68 -2.00 18.84
N TYR A 153 16.81 -2.68 18.08
CA TYR A 153 15.49 -2.19 17.66
C TYR A 153 14.32 -2.76 18.50
N TYR A 154 14.53 -3.81 19.31
CA TYR A 154 13.50 -4.48 20.14
C TYR A 154 13.49 -4.06 21.61
N HIS A 155 14.66 -3.92 22.21
CA HIS A 155 14.79 -3.69 23.64
C HIS A 155 14.82 -2.19 23.88
N SER A 156 13.68 -1.66 24.34
CA SER A 156 13.49 -0.27 24.82
C SER A 156 13.55 0.85 23.77
N GLY A 157 13.52 0.55 22.48
CA GLY A 157 13.45 1.60 21.48
C GLY A 157 12.03 2.20 21.36
N PRO A 158 11.88 3.44 20.86
CA PRO A 158 10.56 4.05 20.54
C PRO A 158 9.71 3.23 19.55
N TYR A 159 10.31 2.20 18.96
CA TYR A 159 9.74 1.29 17.99
C TYR A 159 8.68 0.36 18.59
N ILE A 160 8.59 0.29 19.93
CA ILE A 160 7.51 -0.38 20.65
C ILE A 160 7.16 0.46 21.88
N VAL A 161 6.16 1.34 21.75
CA VAL A 161 5.46 1.84 22.94
C VAL A 161 4.29 0.90 23.22
N LEU A 162 4.51 0.02 24.20
CA LEU A 162 3.46 -0.52 25.07
C LEU A 162 2.87 0.67 25.85
N GLN A 163 1.97 1.44 25.24
CA GLN A 163 1.03 2.29 25.97
C GLN A 163 -0.10 2.79 25.05
N HIS A 164 -1.31 2.55 25.54
CA HIS A 164 -2.60 2.95 25.01
C HIS A 164 -2.67 4.45 24.68
N LYS A 165 -3.11 4.78 23.45
CA LYS A 165 -4.43 5.38 23.19
C LYS A 165 -4.65 5.60 21.69
N LEU A 166 -5.93 5.52 21.33
CA LEU A 166 -6.47 5.59 19.98
C LEU A 166 -5.95 6.80 19.21
N SER A 167 -5.36 6.56 18.03
CA SER A 167 -5.26 7.61 17.02
C SER A 167 -6.66 8.16 16.73
N PRO A 168 -6.88 9.49 16.73
CA PRO A 168 -8.19 10.06 16.50
C PRO A 168 -8.43 9.97 14.99
N ILE A 169 -9.54 9.34 14.64
CA ILE A 169 -10.09 9.34 13.28
C ILE A 169 -9.15 8.68 12.26
N GLN A 170 -8.85 7.40 12.46
CA GLN A 170 -8.52 6.55 11.32
C GLN A 170 -9.85 6.02 10.77
N LYS A 171 -10.12 6.21 9.47
CA LYS A 171 -11.35 5.76 8.79
C LYS A 171 -11.76 4.37 9.28
N VAL A 172 -13.02 4.22 9.67
CA VAL A 172 -13.60 2.90 9.80
C VAL A 172 -13.83 2.44 8.37
N TYR A 173 -13.07 1.42 7.96
CA TYR A 173 -13.19 0.84 6.62
C TYR A 173 -14.45 -0.01 6.60
N ASP A 174 -15.61 0.64 6.56
CA ASP A 174 -16.87 -0.05 6.82
C ASP A 174 -17.33 -0.89 5.63
N LYS A 175 -16.89 -0.55 4.40
CA LYS A 175 -17.51 -1.09 3.18
C LYS A 175 -16.55 -1.30 1.99
N PRO A 176 -15.52 -2.17 2.12
CA PRO A 176 -14.64 -2.52 1.00
C PRO A 176 -15.42 -3.13 -0.19
N LEU A 177 -16.57 -3.76 0.06
CA LEU A 177 -17.48 -4.24 -0.97
C LEU A 177 -18.13 -3.11 -1.79
N ASP A 178 -18.60 -2.05 -1.12
CA ASP A 178 -19.23 -0.91 -1.79
C ASP A 178 -18.19 -0.13 -2.60
N ALA A 179 -16.97 0.00 -2.08
CA ALA A 179 -15.85 0.60 -2.80
C ALA A 179 -15.51 -0.19 -4.08
N LEU A 180 -15.50 -1.53 -4.03
CA LEU A 180 -15.34 -2.36 -5.23
C LEU A 180 -16.51 -2.18 -6.19
N ALA A 181 -17.75 -2.12 -5.71
CA ALA A 181 -18.91 -1.88 -6.55
C ALA A 181 -18.81 -0.53 -7.27
N ASN A 182 -18.41 0.53 -6.57
CA ASN A 182 -18.16 1.84 -7.16
C ASN A 182 -17.08 1.79 -8.24
N SER A 183 -15.97 1.08 -8.00
CA SER A 183 -14.91 0.92 -9.01
C SER A 183 -15.43 0.22 -10.28
N ILE A 184 -16.30 -0.79 -10.14
CA ILE A 184 -16.93 -1.50 -11.26
C ILE A 184 -17.86 -0.56 -12.04
N GLU A 185 -18.65 0.26 -11.36
CA GLU A 185 -19.53 1.23 -12.04
C GLU A 185 -18.73 2.30 -12.81
N VAL A 186 -17.59 2.74 -12.27
CA VAL A 186 -16.68 3.63 -13.01
C VAL A 186 -16.14 2.92 -14.25
N ILE A 187 -15.66 1.68 -14.12
CA ILE A 187 -15.17 0.88 -15.26
C ILE A 187 -16.25 0.76 -16.35
N LYS A 188 -17.50 0.45 -15.98
CA LYS A 188 -18.61 0.34 -16.95
C LYS A 188 -18.86 1.64 -17.70
N LYS A 189 -18.85 2.79 -17.01
CA LYS A 189 -19.01 4.11 -17.66
C LYS A 189 -17.88 4.38 -18.66
N ILE A 190 -16.65 3.99 -18.33
CA ILE A 190 -15.50 4.14 -19.23
C ILE A 190 -15.70 3.30 -20.49
N ARG A 191 -16.08 2.03 -20.33
CA ARG A 191 -16.36 1.13 -21.45
C ARG A 191 -17.46 1.67 -22.37
N GLN A 192 -18.57 2.16 -21.81
CA GLN A 192 -19.64 2.81 -22.59
C GLN A 192 -19.16 4.03 -23.39
N ASN A 193 -18.21 4.80 -22.84
CA ASN A 193 -17.63 5.95 -23.53
C ASN A 193 -16.66 5.52 -24.64
N LEU A 194 -15.95 4.40 -24.47
CA LEU A 194 -15.12 3.80 -25.53
C LEU A 194 -15.99 3.36 -26.72
N ASP A 195 -17.14 2.76 -26.45
CA ASP A 195 -18.09 2.32 -27.49
C ASP A 195 -18.70 3.50 -28.25
N THR A 196 -18.90 4.65 -27.59
CA THR A 196 -19.58 5.83 -28.17
C THR A 196 -18.64 6.91 -28.71
N GLN A 197 -17.32 6.70 -28.64
CA GLN A 197 -16.28 7.62 -29.10
C GLN A 197 -16.40 9.07 -28.57
N GLN A 198 -17.07 9.30 -27.43
CA GLN A 198 -17.21 10.64 -26.85
C GLN A 198 -15.90 11.14 -26.24
N GLU A 199 -15.58 12.44 -26.43
CA GLU A 199 -14.33 13.07 -26.01
C GLU A 199 -13.98 12.80 -24.54
N MET A 200 -12.84 12.15 -24.34
CA MET A 200 -12.50 11.47 -23.11
C MET A 200 -11.57 12.30 -22.22
N SER A 201 -12.11 12.93 -21.18
CA SER A 201 -11.29 13.30 -20.02
C SER A 201 -10.70 12.05 -19.30
N VAL A 202 -11.25 10.86 -19.57
CA VAL A 202 -10.89 9.58 -18.95
C VAL A 202 -9.75 8.82 -19.68
N VAL A 203 -9.40 9.15 -20.93
CA VAL A 203 -8.29 8.49 -21.69
C VAL A 203 -6.94 8.64 -21.03
N LYS A 204 -6.74 9.75 -20.31
CA LYS A 204 -5.47 10.01 -19.63
C LYS A 204 -5.09 8.86 -18.68
N SER A 205 -6.08 8.17 -18.11
CA SER A 205 -5.86 7.03 -17.22
C SER A 205 -5.53 5.70 -17.92
N LEU A 206 -5.88 5.55 -19.20
CA LEU A 206 -5.74 4.29 -19.94
C LEU A 206 -4.52 4.26 -20.86
N LYS A 207 -3.94 5.41 -21.18
CA LYS A 207 -2.79 5.54 -22.08
C LYS A 207 -1.59 4.68 -21.67
N GLU A 208 -1.38 4.49 -20.36
CA GLU A 208 -0.31 3.63 -19.84
C GLU A 208 -0.49 2.15 -20.23
N TYR A 209 -1.69 1.74 -20.62
CA TYR A 209 -2.02 0.36 -20.98
C TYR A 209 -2.07 0.11 -22.49
N GLU A 210 -1.80 1.10 -23.32
CA GLU A 210 -1.78 0.97 -24.79
C GLU A 210 -0.90 -0.21 -25.25
N ASN A 211 0.31 -0.30 -24.68
CA ASN A 211 1.29 -1.34 -25.00
C ASN A 211 1.37 -2.45 -23.94
N PHE A 212 0.44 -2.48 -22.99
CA PHE A 212 0.46 -3.50 -21.93
C PHE A 212 0.02 -4.86 -22.49
N SER A 213 0.89 -5.86 -22.40
CA SER A 213 0.56 -7.23 -22.85
C SER A 213 -0.38 -7.90 -21.84
N LEU A 214 -1.68 -7.90 -22.12
CA LEU A 214 -2.67 -8.61 -21.32
C LEU A 214 -2.40 -10.13 -21.32
N PRO A 215 -2.52 -10.81 -20.17
CA PRO A 215 -2.48 -12.26 -20.13
C PRO A 215 -3.69 -12.86 -20.88
N PRO A 216 -3.61 -14.12 -21.35
CA PRO A 216 -4.77 -14.83 -21.86
C PRO A 216 -5.92 -14.84 -20.85
N ARG A 217 -7.15 -14.56 -21.31
CA ARG A 217 -8.34 -14.43 -20.45
C ARG A 217 -8.59 -15.70 -19.66
N GLU A 218 -8.38 -16.85 -20.29
CA GLU A 218 -8.59 -18.18 -19.72
C GLU A 218 -7.63 -18.42 -18.54
N LEU A 219 -6.37 -17.99 -18.67
CA LEU A 219 -5.37 -18.07 -17.61
C LEU A 219 -5.71 -17.14 -16.45
N LEU A 220 -6.16 -15.93 -16.72
CA LEU A 220 -6.65 -15.04 -15.68
C LEU A 220 -7.85 -15.66 -14.96
N ASN A 221 -8.88 -16.10 -15.69
CA ASN A 221 -10.08 -16.69 -15.11
C ASN A 221 -9.75 -17.92 -14.25
N ALA A 222 -8.87 -18.81 -14.73
CA ALA A 222 -8.38 -19.95 -13.96
C ALA A 222 -7.66 -19.49 -12.67
N ALA A 223 -6.75 -18.52 -12.78
CA ALA A 223 -6.03 -17.98 -11.62
C ALA A 223 -6.96 -17.29 -10.61
N LEU A 224 -8.03 -16.62 -11.08
CA LEU A 224 -8.97 -15.96 -10.18
C LEU A 224 -9.81 -16.95 -9.36
N ASN A 225 -9.95 -18.20 -9.82
CA ASN A 225 -10.66 -19.29 -9.14
C ASN A 225 -9.78 -20.12 -8.18
N GLN A 226 -8.46 -19.87 -8.15
CA GLN A 226 -7.55 -20.58 -7.24
C GLN A 226 -7.72 -20.15 -5.77
N ALA A 227 -7.23 -21.01 -4.87
CA ALA A 227 -7.22 -20.78 -3.42
C ALA A 227 -6.47 -19.49 -3.04
N LYS A 228 -6.90 -18.84 -1.96
CA LYS A 228 -6.33 -17.56 -1.48
C LYS A 228 -4.96 -17.74 -0.83
N PRO A 229 -4.14 -16.67 -0.75
CA PRO A 229 -4.29 -15.36 -1.38
C PRO A 229 -3.61 -15.29 -2.76
N TYR A 230 -3.84 -14.20 -3.51
CA TYR A 230 -3.18 -13.94 -4.80
C TYR A 230 -1.71 -13.55 -4.62
N ARG A 231 -0.88 -14.53 -4.20
CA ARG A 231 0.52 -14.28 -3.86
C ARG A 231 1.42 -14.13 -5.08
N GLU A 232 1.12 -14.83 -6.17
CA GLU A 232 1.97 -14.91 -7.35
C GLU A 232 1.14 -15.11 -8.64
N GLY A 233 1.80 -14.98 -9.79
CA GLY A 233 1.22 -15.28 -11.10
C GLY A 233 0.23 -14.23 -11.62
N THR A 234 -0.61 -14.65 -12.56
CA THR A 234 -1.48 -13.77 -13.36
C THR A 234 -2.48 -12.98 -12.51
N ALA A 235 -3.02 -13.58 -11.45
CA ALA A 235 -3.97 -12.90 -10.57
C ALA A 235 -3.31 -11.80 -9.75
N LYS A 236 -2.06 -12.02 -9.28
CA LYS A 236 -1.28 -10.98 -8.61
C LYS A 236 -0.95 -9.83 -9.56
N LEU A 237 -0.45 -10.15 -10.76
CA LEU A 237 -0.13 -9.14 -11.77
C LEU A 237 -1.34 -8.23 -12.04
N MET A 238 -2.50 -8.82 -12.31
CA MET A 238 -3.73 -8.05 -12.55
C MET A 238 -4.18 -7.26 -11.32
N LYS A 239 -4.03 -7.82 -10.11
CA LYS A 239 -4.34 -7.12 -8.86
C LYS A 239 -3.46 -5.88 -8.68
N ASP A 240 -2.15 -6.02 -8.91
CA ASP A 240 -1.18 -4.94 -8.72
C ASP A 240 -1.41 -3.80 -9.74
N ILE A 241 -1.68 -4.13 -11.00
CA ILE A 241 -1.99 -3.13 -12.04
C ILE A 241 -3.32 -2.44 -11.75
N PHE A 242 -4.33 -3.19 -11.30
CA PHE A 242 -5.61 -2.63 -10.89
C PHE A 242 -5.45 -1.70 -9.69
N ALA A 243 -4.62 -2.05 -8.71
CA ALA A 243 -4.29 -1.19 -7.58
C ALA A 243 -3.68 0.14 -8.06
N GLN A 244 -2.69 0.10 -8.95
CA GLN A 244 -2.10 1.30 -9.54
C GLN A 244 -3.14 2.16 -10.27
N TRP A 245 -4.03 1.55 -11.06
CA TRP A 245 -5.12 2.28 -11.72
C TRP A 245 -6.06 2.97 -10.73
N LEU A 246 -6.44 2.28 -9.65
CA LEU A 246 -7.29 2.86 -8.60
C LEU A 246 -6.63 4.09 -7.96
N GLU A 247 -5.31 4.09 -7.80
CA GLU A 247 -4.56 5.22 -7.24
C GLU A 247 -4.53 6.42 -8.17
N VAL A 248 -4.14 6.20 -9.44
CA VAL A 248 -4.10 7.25 -10.47
C VAL A 248 -5.46 7.96 -10.59
N ASN A 249 -6.54 7.20 -10.44
CA ASN A 249 -7.91 7.71 -10.54
C ASN A 249 -8.54 8.09 -9.20
N LYS A 250 -7.79 8.01 -8.08
CA LYS A 250 -8.25 8.34 -6.71
C LYS A 250 -9.49 7.54 -6.26
N LEU A 251 -9.62 6.30 -6.74
CA LEU A 251 -10.69 5.36 -6.41
C LEU A 251 -10.31 4.38 -5.28
N GLY A 252 -9.08 4.47 -4.76
CA GLY A 252 -8.57 3.56 -3.73
C GLY A 252 -9.18 3.71 -2.32
N THR A 253 -10.11 4.64 -2.11
CA THR A 253 -10.73 4.79 -0.78
C THR A 253 -11.41 3.48 -0.36
N ASP A 254 -11.03 2.99 0.82
CA ASP A 254 -11.54 1.76 1.44
C ASP A 254 -11.21 0.44 0.72
N LEU A 255 -10.26 0.48 -0.22
CA LEU A 255 -9.79 -0.69 -0.95
C LEU A 255 -8.40 -1.16 -0.53
N PHE A 256 -7.61 -0.30 0.13
CA PHE A 256 -6.24 -0.61 0.52
C PHE A 256 -6.14 -0.94 2.00
N CYS A 257 -5.40 -1.99 2.32
CA CYS A 257 -5.11 -2.39 3.68
C CYS A 257 -4.25 -1.31 4.35
N PRO A 258 -4.66 -0.75 5.49
CA PRO A 258 -3.89 0.29 6.18
C PRO A 258 -2.57 -0.19 6.79
N VAL A 259 -2.32 -1.50 6.83
CA VAL A 259 -1.08 -2.09 7.36
C VAL A 259 -0.09 -2.36 6.23
N THR A 260 -0.53 -3.07 5.19
CA THR A 260 0.35 -3.49 4.08
C THR A 260 0.40 -2.47 2.95
N LEU A 261 -0.52 -1.50 2.95
CA LEU A 261 -0.78 -0.52 1.89
C LEU A 261 -1.03 -1.15 0.52
N ASP A 262 -1.52 -2.40 0.51
CA ASP A 262 -1.94 -3.11 -0.71
C ASP A 262 -3.46 -3.14 -0.84
N LEU A 263 -3.94 -3.24 -2.07
CA LEU A 263 -5.31 -3.64 -2.34
C LEU A 263 -5.67 -4.90 -1.54
N PHE A 264 -6.78 -4.87 -0.81
CA PHE A 264 -7.26 -6.01 -0.03
C PHE A 264 -7.41 -7.23 -0.95
N ASP A 265 -6.96 -8.40 -0.50
CA ASP A 265 -7.19 -9.69 -1.15
C ASP A 265 -8.00 -10.64 -0.27
N GLU A 266 -7.67 -10.67 1.01
CA GLU A 266 -8.38 -11.41 2.03
C GLU A 266 -8.61 -10.53 3.27
N PRO A 267 -9.58 -9.61 3.21
CA PRO A 267 -9.88 -8.72 4.31
C PRO A 267 -10.61 -9.43 5.46
N TYR A 268 -10.16 -9.14 6.67
CA TYR A 268 -10.75 -9.56 7.94
C TYR A 268 -11.15 -8.35 8.78
N VAL A 269 -12.31 -8.44 9.42
CA VAL A 269 -12.79 -7.46 10.40
C VAL A 269 -12.28 -7.86 11.77
N LEU A 270 -11.47 -6.99 12.36
CA LEU A 270 -10.95 -7.15 13.72
C LEU A 270 -12.01 -6.76 14.74
N THR A 271 -11.83 -7.16 16.01
CA THR A 271 -12.73 -6.79 17.12
C THR A 271 -12.91 -5.27 17.27
N SER A 272 -11.92 -4.48 16.85
CA SER A 272 -11.98 -3.01 16.83
C SER A 272 -12.83 -2.42 15.69
N GLY A 273 -13.45 -3.24 14.84
CA GLY A 273 -14.16 -2.82 13.64
C GLY A 273 -13.25 -2.41 12.47
N LYS A 274 -11.92 -2.53 12.63
CA LYS A 274 -10.95 -2.23 11.57
C LYS A 274 -10.80 -3.42 10.62
N VAL A 275 -10.58 -3.12 9.34
CA VAL A 275 -10.35 -4.14 8.31
C VAL A 275 -8.87 -4.23 7.97
N VAL A 276 -8.30 -5.43 8.01
CA VAL A 276 -6.91 -5.72 7.64
C VAL A 276 -6.85 -6.94 6.73
N ASN A 277 -5.81 -7.05 5.90
CA ASN A 277 -5.56 -8.28 5.13
C ASN A 277 -5.17 -9.43 6.08
N ALA A 278 -5.45 -10.66 5.65
CA ALA A 278 -5.04 -11.88 6.32
C ALA A 278 -3.55 -11.88 6.68
N SER A 279 -2.69 -11.42 5.75
CA SER A 279 -1.24 -11.33 5.93
C SER A 279 -0.82 -10.45 7.11
N ALA A 280 -1.59 -9.39 7.41
CA ALA A 280 -1.33 -8.48 8.52
C ALA A 280 -1.72 -9.07 9.89
N TRP A 281 -2.51 -10.15 9.90
CA TRP A 281 -3.09 -10.76 11.10
C TRP A 281 -2.56 -12.18 11.38
N HIS A 282 -2.41 -13.00 10.34
CA HIS A 282 -1.84 -14.35 10.40
C HIS A 282 -0.34 -14.29 10.13
N GLY A 283 0.48 -14.32 11.19
CA GLY A 283 1.92 -14.56 11.08
C GLY A 283 2.21 -16.01 10.69
N ILE A 284 3.49 -16.35 10.46
CA ILE A 284 3.88 -17.75 10.28
C ILE A 284 3.61 -18.48 11.60
N ASN A 285 2.65 -19.41 11.57
CA ASN A 285 2.29 -20.33 12.65
C ASN A 285 1.67 -19.72 13.91
N GLN A 286 1.35 -18.42 13.92
CA GLN A 286 0.70 -17.81 15.08
C GLN A 286 -0.26 -16.68 14.67
N HIS A 287 -1.45 -16.68 15.28
CA HIS A 287 -2.34 -15.53 15.25
C HIS A 287 -1.74 -14.43 16.10
N ARG A 288 -1.79 -13.18 15.65
CA ARG A 288 -1.46 -12.07 16.54
C ARG A 288 -2.39 -12.10 17.76
N SER A 289 -1.91 -11.71 18.93
CA SER A 289 -2.80 -11.52 20.09
C SER A 289 -3.50 -10.16 20.06
N GLU A 290 -3.04 -9.25 19.20
CA GLU A 290 -3.42 -7.84 19.18
C GLU A 290 -3.60 -7.31 17.76
N CYS A 291 -4.50 -6.32 17.61
CA CYS A 291 -4.71 -5.61 16.36
C CYS A 291 -3.43 -4.86 15.92
N PRO A 292 -2.95 -5.01 14.68
CA PRO A 292 -1.73 -4.32 14.22
C PRO A 292 -1.86 -2.79 14.17
N LEU A 293 -3.09 -2.26 14.09
CA LEU A 293 -3.37 -0.81 14.04
C LEU A 293 -3.60 -0.21 15.43
N THR A 294 -4.44 -0.86 16.24
CA THR A 294 -4.92 -0.31 17.52
C THR A 294 -4.28 -0.96 18.74
N ARG A 295 -3.56 -2.08 18.56
CA ARG A 295 -2.97 -2.92 19.62
C ARG A 295 -3.96 -3.41 20.69
N THR A 296 -5.26 -3.25 20.41
CA THR A 296 -6.30 -3.82 21.25
C THR A 296 -6.22 -5.34 21.17
N PRO A 297 -6.30 -6.06 22.32
CA PRO A 297 -6.38 -7.50 22.34
C PRO A 297 -7.50 -7.98 21.42
N ILE A 298 -7.19 -9.02 20.64
CA ILE A 298 -8.17 -9.65 19.77
C ILE A 298 -8.90 -10.70 20.60
N VAL A 299 -10.03 -10.28 21.15
CA VAL A 299 -10.87 -11.08 22.07
C VAL A 299 -11.69 -12.12 21.29
N HIS A 300 -12.00 -11.83 20.03
CA HIS A 300 -12.75 -12.71 19.15
C HIS A 300 -11.98 -12.93 17.86
N GLN A 301 -12.09 -14.14 17.30
CA GLN A 301 -11.49 -14.46 16.01
C GLN A 301 -11.99 -13.47 14.94
N PRO A 302 -11.08 -12.80 14.21
CA PRO A 302 -11.49 -11.87 13.16
C PRO A 302 -12.37 -12.55 12.11
N GLU A 303 -13.42 -11.86 11.69
CA GLU A 303 -14.36 -12.39 10.72
C GLU A 303 -13.93 -12.01 9.30
N HIS A 304 -13.96 -12.97 8.39
CA HIS A 304 -13.68 -12.70 6.98
C HIS A 304 -14.80 -11.85 6.37
N VAL A 305 -14.46 -10.82 5.57
CA VAL A 305 -15.45 -10.02 4.83
C VAL A 305 -16.07 -10.88 3.71
N LYS A 306 -17.25 -11.45 3.99
CA LYS A 306 -17.94 -12.36 3.07
C LYS A 306 -18.20 -11.70 1.71
N GLY A 307 -17.97 -12.45 0.63
CA GLY A 307 -18.23 -11.98 -0.74
C GLY A 307 -17.17 -11.05 -1.34
N TYR A 308 -16.26 -10.46 -0.54
CA TYR A 308 -15.22 -9.55 -1.05
C TYR A 308 -14.41 -10.18 -2.17
N ARG A 309 -13.98 -11.43 -1.97
CA ARG A 309 -13.18 -12.16 -2.93
C ARG A 309 -13.85 -12.31 -4.30
N ARG A 310 -15.13 -12.66 -4.32
CA ARG A 310 -15.94 -12.78 -5.55
C ARG A 310 -16.07 -11.42 -6.23
N LYS A 311 -16.29 -10.36 -5.44
CA LYS A 311 -16.42 -9.00 -5.95
C LYS A 311 -15.10 -8.46 -6.51
N LEU A 312 -13.97 -8.79 -5.89
CA LEU A 312 -12.64 -8.45 -6.38
C LEU A 312 -12.37 -9.17 -7.71
N ALA A 313 -12.68 -10.46 -7.82
CA ALA A 313 -12.53 -11.19 -9.08
C ALA A 313 -13.39 -10.58 -10.19
N GLU A 314 -14.64 -10.20 -9.89
CA GLU A 314 -15.51 -9.45 -10.81
C GLU A 314 -14.86 -8.13 -11.25
N ALA A 315 -14.35 -7.33 -10.31
CA ALA A 315 -13.68 -6.07 -10.61
C ALA A 315 -12.44 -6.25 -11.50
N LEU A 316 -11.60 -7.25 -11.20
CA LEU A 316 -10.40 -7.55 -11.99
C LEU A 316 -10.75 -8.00 -13.42
N MET A 317 -11.82 -8.77 -13.60
CA MET A 317 -12.29 -9.16 -14.93
C MET A 317 -12.87 -7.96 -15.70
N GLN A 318 -13.65 -7.10 -15.05
CA GLN A 318 -14.17 -5.88 -15.68
C GLN A 318 -13.04 -4.94 -16.09
N PHE A 319 -12.01 -4.81 -15.24
CA PHE A 319 -10.82 -4.00 -15.52
C PHE A 319 -10.01 -4.57 -16.69
N TYR A 320 -9.82 -5.89 -16.74
CA TYR A 320 -9.22 -6.57 -17.89
C TYR A 320 -9.97 -6.27 -19.19
N ASP A 321 -11.30 -6.38 -19.16
CA ASP A 321 -12.16 -6.14 -20.33
C ASP A 321 -12.05 -4.71 -20.84
N MET A 322 -12.03 -3.74 -19.92
CA MET A 322 -11.83 -2.33 -20.25
C MET A 322 -10.49 -2.06 -20.93
N ILE A 323 -9.37 -2.63 -20.42
CA ILE A 323 -8.06 -2.47 -21.08
C ILE A 323 -8.11 -3.07 -22.49
N LYS A 324 -8.69 -4.26 -22.64
CA LYS A 324 -8.77 -4.95 -23.92
C LYS A 324 -9.58 -4.15 -24.94
N GLU A 325 -10.73 -3.61 -24.55
CA GLU A 325 -11.57 -2.77 -25.41
C GLU A 325 -10.86 -1.48 -25.82
N TYR A 326 -10.15 -0.84 -24.89
CA TYR A 326 -9.33 0.31 -25.19
C TYR A 326 -8.26 -0.02 -26.25
N GLN A 327 -7.49 -1.10 -26.06
CA GLN A 327 -6.48 -1.55 -27.02
C GLN A 327 -7.06 -1.87 -28.41
N LEU A 328 -8.28 -2.41 -28.48
CA LEU A 328 -8.99 -2.65 -29.74
C LEU A 328 -9.44 -1.34 -30.41
N SER A 329 -9.92 -0.38 -29.62
CA SER A 329 -10.36 0.93 -30.14
C SER A 329 -9.22 1.71 -30.81
N LEU A 330 -7.99 1.57 -30.30
CA LEU A 330 -6.79 2.16 -30.91
C LEU A 330 -6.48 1.53 -32.27
N LYS A 331 -6.47 0.19 -32.36
CA LYS A 331 -6.22 -0.54 -33.62
C LYS A 331 -7.24 -0.23 -34.71
N ASN A 332 -8.50 -0.07 -34.32
CA ASN A 332 -9.57 0.28 -35.27
C ASN A 332 -9.44 1.73 -35.75
N SER A 333 -8.96 2.63 -34.89
CA SER A 333 -8.69 4.02 -35.28
C SER A 333 -7.52 4.11 -36.26
N ASP A 334 -6.46 3.32 -36.07
CA ASP A 334 -5.31 3.27 -36.98
C ASP A 334 -5.68 2.73 -38.38
N ASN A 335 -6.64 1.78 -38.45
CA ASN A 335 -7.14 1.26 -39.72
C ASN A 335 -8.05 2.25 -40.46
N LEU A 336 -8.85 3.05 -39.75
CA LEU A 336 -9.71 4.09 -40.34
C LEU A 336 -8.90 5.24 -40.96
N VAL A 337 -7.76 5.60 -40.36
CA VAL A 337 -6.85 6.62 -40.94
C VAL A 337 -6.23 6.13 -42.24
N LEU A 338 -5.90 4.83 -42.34
CA LEU A 338 -5.34 4.24 -43.56
C LEU A 338 -6.37 4.13 -44.70
N GLU A 339 -7.64 3.88 -44.39
CA GLU A 339 -8.72 3.85 -45.41
C GLU A 339 -9.06 5.25 -45.93
N ASP A 340 -9.11 6.28 -45.07
CA ASP A 340 -9.33 7.68 -45.47
C ASP A 340 -8.19 8.24 -46.35
N ASP A 341 -6.95 7.79 -46.11
CA ASP A 341 -5.78 8.17 -46.92
C ASP A 341 -5.73 7.43 -48.27
N LEU A 342 -6.33 6.23 -48.36
CA LEU A 342 -6.45 5.47 -49.61
C LEU A 342 -7.60 5.98 -50.49
N GLU A 343 -8.76 6.34 -49.92
CA GLU A 343 -9.86 6.95 -50.69
C GLU A 343 -9.48 8.32 -51.28
N LYS A 344 -8.63 9.10 -50.60
CA LYS A 344 -8.09 10.36 -51.13
C LYS A 344 -7.02 10.16 -52.22
N ALA A 345 -6.39 8.99 -52.28
CA ALA A 345 -5.41 8.67 -53.33
C ALA A 345 -6.06 8.18 -54.64
N GLU A 346 -7.33 7.76 -54.59
CA GLU A 346 -8.08 7.28 -55.77
C GLU A 346 -9.02 8.34 -56.39
N ASP A 347 -9.05 9.58 -55.88
CA ASP A 347 -9.79 10.67 -56.54
C ASP A 347 -9.12 11.05 -57.88
N PRO A 348 -9.76 10.80 -59.04
CA PRO A 348 -9.19 11.14 -60.35
C PRO A 348 -9.09 12.66 -60.59
N ALA A 349 -9.55 13.51 -59.67
CA ALA A 349 -9.43 14.97 -59.76
C ALA A 349 -8.00 15.51 -59.61
N PHE A 350 -7.03 14.71 -59.17
CA PHE A 350 -5.63 15.14 -58.96
C PHE A 350 -4.61 14.63 -60.01
N ARG A 351 -5.08 14.19 -61.19
CA ARG A 351 -4.21 13.98 -62.35
C ARG A 351 -4.27 15.17 -63.31
N TYR A 352 -3.53 16.23 -63.00
CA TYR A 352 -3.08 17.21 -64.00
C TYR A 352 -1.67 17.69 -63.71
#